data_AF-K0T416-F1
#
_entry.id   AF-K0T416-F1
#
_cell.length_a   1.000
_cell.length_b   1.000
_cell.length_c   1.000
_cell.angle_alpha   90.00
_cell.angle_beta   90.00
_cell.angle_gamma   90.00
#
_symmetry.space_group_name_H-M   'P 1'
#
loop_
_entity.id
_entity.type
_entity.pdbx_description
1 polymer ?
#
loop_
_entity_poly.entity_id
_entity_poly.type
_entity_poly.pdbx_seq_one_letter_code
_entity_poly.pdbx_strand_id
1 'polypeptide(L)'
;MDEKRNVLVESARICRGAVKPLSDLNTGDYDALVIPGGFGAAKNLSDFAVKGADMTVDPDLEKIMTDFNSAGKPIGLCCISPTLAAKVFGSKVKVTVGKEEESEAYPSRGGSGRR
;
A
#
# COMPACT_ATOMS: atom_id res chain seq x y z
N MET A 1 -3.51 19.09 18.80
CA MET A 1 -2.07 18.99 19.12
C MET A 1 -1.36 18.58 17.86
N ASP A 2 -0.37 19.35 17.44
CA ASP A 2 0.43 19.05 16.24
C ASP A 2 1.63 18.19 16.67
N GLU A 3 1.41 16.87 16.72
CA GLU A 3 2.42 15.89 17.15
C GLU A 3 3.04 15.21 15.92
N LYS A 4 4.38 15.19 15.84
CA LYS A 4 5.12 14.48 14.79
C LYS A 4 5.50 13.08 15.25
N ARG A 5 5.29 12.09 14.40
CA ARG A 5 5.62 10.69 14.66
C ARG A 5 6.37 10.07 13.48
N ASN A 6 7.30 9.17 13.76
CA ASN A 6 8.08 8.48 12.73
C ASN A 6 7.42 7.16 12.33
N VAL A 7 7.16 6.97 11.03
CA VAL A 7 6.42 5.81 10.51
C VAL A 7 7.05 4.47 10.91
N LEU A 8 8.38 4.34 10.87
CA LEU A 8 9.07 3.09 11.20
C LEU A 8 8.94 2.78 12.70
N VAL A 9 9.17 3.78 13.55
CA VAL A 9 9.03 3.65 15.01
C VAL A 9 7.60 3.26 15.40
N GLU A 10 6.60 3.87 14.76
CA GLU A 10 5.20 3.55 15.05
C GLU A 10 4.80 2.16 14.53
N SER A 11 5.31 1.78 13.34
CA SER A 11 5.09 0.44 12.75
C SER A 11 5.71 -0.67 13.61
N ALA A 12 6.83 -0.39 14.29
CA ALA A 12 7.46 -1.32 15.22
C ALA A 12 6.50 -1.79 16.34
N ARG A 13 5.49 -0.99 16.70
CA ARG A 13 4.49 -1.40 17.71
C ARG A 13 3.64 -2.58 17.22
N ILE A 14 3.30 -2.64 15.94
CA ILE A 14 2.54 -3.76 15.35
C ILE A 14 3.42 -5.01 15.33
N CYS A 15 4.67 -4.89 14.88
CA CYS A 15 5.60 -6.00 14.75
C CYS A 15 6.34 -6.36 16.05
N ARG A 16 5.96 -5.77 17.20
CA ARG A 16 6.61 -5.96 18.51
C ARG A 16 8.14 -5.77 18.45
N GLY A 17 8.58 -4.75 17.72
CA GLY A 17 9.99 -4.41 17.51
C GLY A 17 10.64 -5.05 16.28
N ALA A 18 10.05 -6.10 15.70
CA ALA A 18 10.59 -6.79 14.53
C ALA A 18 10.22 -6.09 13.21
N VAL A 19 10.74 -4.87 13.01
CA VAL A 19 10.55 -4.09 11.78
C VAL A 19 11.90 -3.61 11.24
N LYS A 20 12.03 -3.53 9.92
CA LYS A 20 13.20 -2.98 9.23
C LYS A 20 12.78 -1.86 8.28
N PRO A 21 13.68 -0.92 7.94
CA PRO A 21 13.47 0.02 6.84
C PRO A 21 13.16 -0.69 5.52
N LEU A 22 12.35 -0.06 4.65
CA LEU A 22 12.08 -0.59 3.32
C LEU A 22 13.36 -0.69 2.48
N SER A 23 14.27 0.27 2.62
CA SER A 23 15.58 0.29 1.96
C SER A 23 16.44 -0.97 2.20
N ASP A 24 16.19 -1.69 3.30
CA ASP A 24 16.95 -2.89 3.67
C ASP A 24 16.35 -4.16 3.06
N LEU A 25 15.21 -4.06 2.36
CA LEU A 25 14.53 -5.21 1.78
C LEU A 25 15.26 -5.66 0.51
N ASN A 26 15.73 -6.90 0.52
CA ASN A 26 16.15 -7.61 -0.68
C ASN A 26 15.06 -8.58 -1.12
N THR A 27 14.47 -8.35 -2.29
CA THR A 27 13.41 -9.19 -2.87
C THR A 27 13.81 -10.66 -3.03
N GLY A 28 15.11 -10.96 -3.15
CA GLY A 28 15.62 -12.33 -3.24
C GLY A 28 15.26 -13.19 -2.02
N ASP A 29 15.13 -12.57 -0.85
CA ASP A 29 15.00 -13.27 0.45
C ASP A 29 13.56 -13.64 0.81
N TYR A 30 12.57 -13.29 -0.02
CA TYR A 30 11.14 -13.45 0.28
C TYR A 30 10.38 -14.06 -0.89
N ASP A 31 9.36 -14.88 -0.62
CA ASP A 31 8.54 -15.50 -1.67
C ASP A 31 7.38 -14.62 -2.16
N ALA A 32 6.92 -13.68 -1.34
CA ALA A 32 5.75 -12.84 -1.61
C ALA A 32 5.83 -11.49 -0.89
N LEU A 33 5.08 -10.51 -1.39
CA LEU A 33 4.88 -9.21 -0.76
C LEU A 33 3.43 -9.05 -0.32
N VAL A 34 3.18 -8.57 0.89
CA VAL A 34 1.84 -8.17 1.34
C VAL A 34 1.89 -6.74 1.84
N ILE A 35 1.01 -5.89 1.30
CA ILE A 35 0.86 -4.49 1.73
C ILE A 35 -0.53 -4.32 2.34
N PRO A 36 -0.64 -4.32 3.69
CA PRO A 36 -1.88 -4.05 4.40
C PRO A 36 -2.49 -2.70 4.02
N GLY A 37 -3.76 -2.54 4.38
CA GLY A 37 -4.51 -1.31 4.19
C GLY A 37 -4.21 -0.22 5.21
N GLY A 38 -5.20 0.65 5.39
CA GLY A 38 -5.11 1.80 6.29
C GLY A 38 -4.65 3.06 5.56
N PHE A 39 -5.08 4.22 6.08
CA PHE A 39 -4.87 5.50 5.40
C PHE A 39 -3.40 5.92 5.31
N GLY A 40 -2.51 5.30 6.09
CA GLY A 40 -1.06 5.46 5.96
C GLY A 40 -0.52 5.02 4.59
N ALA A 41 -1.15 4.05 3.91
CA ALA A 41 -0.76 3.68 2.55
C ALA A 41 -0.96 4.84 1.56
N ALA A 42 -2.01 5.65 1.77
CA ALA A 42 -2.36 6.80 0.95
C ALA A 42 -1.60 8.10 1.32
N LYS A 43 -0.89 8.12 2.46
CA LYS A 43 -0.25 9.33 3.02
C LYS A 43 1.25 9.23 3.25
N ASN A 44 1.72 8.04 3.61
CA ASN A 44 3.12 7.79 4.02
C ASN A 44 3.85 6.94 2.98
N LEU A 45 3.16 5.97 2.37
CA LEU A 45 3.71 5.15 1.29
C LEU A 45 3.39 5.71 -0.11
N SER A 46 2.59 6.77 -0.15
CA SER A 46 2.26 7.57 -1.33
C SER A 46 1.69 8.90 -0.87
N ASP A 47 1.41 9.79 -1.81
CA ASP A 47 0.64 11.02 -1.56
C ASP A 47 -0.76 10.98 -2.19
N PHE A 48 -1.35 9.78 -2.34
CA PHE A 48 -2.71 9.56 -2.85
C PHE A 48 -3.78 10.42 -2.17
N ALA A 49 -3.69 10.54 -0.85
CA ALA A 49 -4.69 11.27 -0.06
C ALA A 49 -4.79 12.76 -0.41
N VAL A 50 -3.75 13.32 -1.03
CA VAL A 50 -3.70 14.73 -1.43
C VAL A 50 -3.68 14.92 -2.94
N LYS A 51 -3.03 14.03 -3.70
CA LYS A 51 -2.89 14.13 -5.16
C LYS A 51 -3.82 13.22 -5.97
N GLY A 52 -4.53 12.29 -5.33
CA GLY A 52 -5.42 11.37 -6.03
C GLY A 52 -4.70 10.59 -7.14
N ALA A 53 -5.23 10.63 -8.36
CA ALA A 53 -4.66 9.93 -9.52
C ALA A 53 -3.23 10.39 -9.88
N ASP A 54 -2.88 11.65 -9.57
CA ASP A 54 -1.56 12.23 -9.84
C ASP A 54 -0.52 11.90 -8.77
N MET A 55 -0.83 10.96 -7.88
CA MET A 55 0.07 10.58 -6.80
C MET A 55 1.42 10.04 -7.27
N THR A 56 2.38 10.09 -6.36
CA THR A 56 3.64 9.36 -6.39
C THR A 56 3.65 8.34 -5.27
N VAL A 57 4.29 7.19 -5.50
CA VAL A 57 4.53 6.15 -4.49
C VAL A 57 5.91 6.38 -3.89
N ASP A 58 6.11 5.95 -2.64
CA ASP A 58 7.44 5.91 -2.03
C ASP A 58 8.42 5.15 -2.95
N PRO A 59 9.61 5.70 -3.23
CA PRO A 59 10.51 5.16 -4.26
C PRO A 59 11.07 3.78 -3.88
N ASP A 60 11.33 3.53 -2.59
CA ASP A 60 11.77 2.21 -2.14
C ASP A 60 10.64 1.20 -2.35
N LEU A 61 9.41 1.56 -1.99
CA LEU A 61 8.25 0.70 -2.20
C LEU A 61 7.98 0.43 -3.68
N GLU A 62 8.07 1.44 -4.54
CA GLU A 62 7.88 1.30 -5.99
C GLU A 62 8.91 0.33 -6.59
N LYS A 63 10.18 0.46 -6.18
CA LYS A 63 11.24 -0.48 -6.56
C LYS A 63 10.94 -1.89 -6.08
N ILE A 64 10.60 -2.05 -4.80
CA ILE A 64 10.27 -3.36 -4.21
C ILE A 64 9.12 -4.02 -4.97
N MET A 65 8.01 -3.31 -5.19
CA MET A 65 6.86 -3.83 -5.95
C MET A 65 7.27 -4.27 -7.36
N THR A 66 8.07 -3.45 -8.06
CA THR A 66 8.57 -3.77 -9.39
C THR A 66 9.47 -5.00 -9.39
N ASP A 67 10.34 -5.15 -8.40
CA ASP A 67 11.25 -6.29 -8.26
C ASP A 67 10.47 -7.59 -7.99
N PHE A 68 9.48 -7.57 -7.08
CA PHE A 68 8.64 -8.73 -6.80
C PHE A 68 7.86 -9.16 -8.05
N ASN A 69 7.25 -8.21 -8.76
CA ASN A 69 6.52 -8.50 -9.98
C ASN A 69 7.43 -9.06 -11.10
N SER A 70 8.63 -8.48 -11.26
CA SER A 70 9.61 -8.93 -12.26
C SER A 70 10.17 -10.33 -11.96
N ALA A 71 10.26 -10.70 -10.68
CA ALA A 71 10.64 -12.03 -10.24
C ALA A 71 9.47 -13.04 -10.30
N GLY A 72 8.28 -12.65 -10.78
CA GLY A 72 7.10 -13.51 -10.82
C GLY A 72 6.53 -13.85 -9.44
N LYS A 73 6.88 -13.06 -8.41
CA LYS A 73 6.46 -13.30 -7.02
C LYS A 73 5.13 -12.60 -6.73
N PRO A 74 4.20 -13.24 -6.01
CA PRO A 74 2.88 -12.69 -5.74
C PRO A 74 2.93 -11.44 -4.84
N ILE A 75 2.04 -10.49 -5.14
CA ILE A 75 1.83 -9.25 -4.37
C ILE A 75 0.38 -9.21 -3.89
N GLY A 76 0.17 -9.25 -2.57
CA GLY A 76 -1.13 -9.13 -1.91
C GLY A 76 -1.38 -7.70 -1.42
N LEU A 77 -2.54 -7.13 -1.75
CA LEU A 77 -2.93 -5.76 -1.40
C LEU A 77 -4.32 -5.77 -0.75
N CYS A 78 -4.57 -4.87 0.21
CA CYS A 78 -5.79 -4.85 0.99
C CYS A 78 -6.30 -3.42 1.23
N CYS A 79 -7.63 -3.24 1.20
CA CYS A 79 -8.31 -1.96 1.41
C CYS A 79 -7.87 -0.91 0.39
N ILE A 80 -7.16 0.16 0.80
CA ILE A 80 -6.74 1.24 -0.10
C ILE A 80 -5.40 0.98 -0.79
N SER A 81 -4.56 0.07 -0.28
CA SER A 81 -3.23 -0.20 -0.88
C SER A 81 -3.25 -0.68 -2.35
N PRO A 82 -4.32 -1.29 -2.91
CA PRO A 82 -4.38 -1.60 -4.33
C PRO A 82 -4.26 -0.39 -5.27
N THR A 83 -4.50 0.84 -4.79
CA THR A 83 -4.22 2.06 -5.59
C THR A 83 -2.73 2.22 -5.90
N LEU A 84 -1.85 1.76 -5.01
CA LEU A 84 -0.39 1.75 -5.22
C LEU A 84 -0.04 0.90 -6.44
N ALA A 85 -0.60 -0.31 -6.52
CA ALA A 85 -0.38 -1.20 -7.66
C ALA A 85 -0.97 -0.65 -8.96
N ALA A 86 -2.12 0.02 -8.90
CA ALA A 86 -2.68 0.72 -10.06
C ALA A 86 -1.73 1.81 -10.57
N LYS A 87 -1.05 2.54 -9.68
CA LYS A 87 -0.07 3.56 -10.07
C LYS A 87 1.23 2.96 -10.62
N VAL A 88 1.80 1.97 -9.93
CA VAL A 88 3.10 1.37 -10.30
C VAL A 88 3.00 0.56 -11.60
N PHE A 89 1.93 -0.23 -11.77
CA PHE A 89 1.82 -1.17 -12.90
C PHE A 89 0.84 -0.72 -13.99
N GLY A 90 0.02 0.31 -13.73
CA GLY A 90 -0.97 0.82 -14.69
C GLY A 90 -1.96 -0.25 -15.15
N SER A 91 -2.22 -0.31 -16.45
CA SER A 91 -3.18 -1.24 -17.07
C SER A 91 -2.73 -2.71 -17.09
N LYS A 92 -1.52 -3.03 -16.61
CA LYS A 92 -0.99 -4.40 -16.58
C LYS A 92 -1.57 -5.25 -15.45
N VAL A 93 -2.24 -4.62 -14.48
CA VAL A 93 -2.82 -5.30 -13.32
C VAL A 93 -4.33 -5.07 -13.26
N LYS A 94 -5.04 -6.03 -12.67
CA LYS A 94 -6.44 -5.86 -12.27
C LYS A 94 -6.48 -5.78 -10.76
N VAL A 95 -6.96 -4.66 -10.25
CA VAL A 95 -7.06 -4.41 -8.81
C VAL A 95 -8.50 -4.14 -8.40
N THR A 96 -8.77 -4.27 -7.10
CA THR A 96 -10.07 -4.03 -6.47
C THR A 96 -9.78 -3.39 -5.12
N VAL A 97 -10.41 -2.25 -4.83
CA VAL A 97 -10.58 -1.75 -3.46
C VAL A 97 -11.81 -2.34 -2.63
N GLY A 98 -12.70 -3.29 -3.11
CA GLY A 98 -14.12 -3.73 -2.71
C GLY A 98 -15.41 -3.43 -3.64
N LYS A 99 -16.52 -2.75 -3.21
CA LYS A 99 -17.44 -1.86 -4.02
C LYS A 99 -17.71 -0.47 -3.37
N GLU A 100 -17.84 0.65 -4.11
CA GLU A 100 -18.46 1.89 -3.57
C GLU A 100 -19.99 1.73 -3.59
N GLU A 101 -20.63 1.71 -2.42
CA GLU A 101 -22.10 1.83 -2.32
C GLU A 101 -22.44 3.25 -1.90
N GLU A 102 -23.42 3.86 -2.57
CA GLU A 102 -24.04 5.11 -2.12
C GLU A 102 -24.58 4.86 -0.70
N SER A 103 -24.08 5.64 0.25
CA SER A 103 -24.15 5.28 1.67
C SER A 103 -25.58 5.32 2.22
N GLU A 104 -26.08 4.19 2.71
CA GLU A 104 -26.96 4.17 3.88
C GLU A 104 -26.37 3.23 4.95
N ALA A 105 -25.85 3.87 6.00
CA ALA A 105 -25.64 3.36 7.36
C ALA A 105 -24.82 2.05 7.58
N TYR A 106 -23.66 2.23 8.24
CA TYR A 106 -23.06 1.34 9.28
C TYR A 106 -22.14 0.16 8.87
N PRO A 107 -21.28 -0.37 9.78
CA PRO A 107 -19.93 0.12 10.03
C PRO A 107 -18.86 -0.93 9.68
N SER A 108 -18.88 -1.53 8.50
CA SER A 108 -17.78 -2.41 8.08
C SER A 108 -17.94 -2.82 6.63
N ARG A 109 -17.09 -2.32 5.71
CA ARG A 109 -16.43 -3.13 4.66
C ARG A 109 -15.65 -2.27 3.65
N GLY A 110 -14.57 -2.88 3.14
CA GLY A 110 -13.74 -2.36 2.04
C GLY A 110 -14.48 -2.35 0.69
N GLY A 111 -14.15 -1.37 -0.16
CA GLY A 111 -14.87 -0.94 -1.38
C GLY A 111 -14.04 -0.58 -2.67
N SER A 112 -14.25 -1.12 -3.91
CA SER A 112 -13.48 -1.20 -5.19
C SER A 112 -14.30 -0.60 -6.26
N GLY A 113 -13.69 0.35 -6.93
CA GLY A 113 -14.08 0.71 -8.26
C GLY A 113 -13.09 0.09 -9.23
N ARG A 114 -13.60 -0.79 -10.11
CA ARG A 114 -13.25 -0.66 -11.52
C ARG A 114 -13.88 0.64 -12.02
N ARG A 115 -13.09 1.49 -12.67
CA ARG A 115 -13.49 2.17 -13.90
C ARG A 115 -12.33 2.07 -14.86
#